data_AF-A0A973ARV5-F1
#
_entry.id   AF-A0A973ARV5-F1
#
_cell.length_a   1.000
_cell.length_b   1.000
_cell.length_c   1.000
_cell.angle_alpha   90.00
_cell.angle_beta   90.00
_cell.angle_gamma   90.00
#
_symmetry.space_group_name_H-M   'P 1'
#
loop_
_entity.id
_entity.type
_entity.pdbx_description
1 polymer ?
#
loop_
_entity_poly.entity_id
_entity_poly.type
_entity_poly.pdbx_seq_one_letter_code
_entity_poly.pdbx_strand_id
1 'polypeptide(L)'
;MSWLLGALICGNFGKSLRQQYEMVRDWAILVVLLFAYEYSRGIADQLGTRVHMTAIRDVDRWLFLGNDPNVWVQSHFNVSSKVSWYELPLAVVYMTHFVFPVALAVILWLRNRRQWARYMRRFALLLGSGVVTFVLFPVAPPWMAARDGYMGHIARITARGWRSMGLSTVSKVFDRGKDITNPVAALPSLHAAFSLLVVVFLFGVMPKWLRVVSLILPLSMAFTLVYFGEHYVTDILLGWIFVAAVSYFATIYERKKLVTSN
;
A
#
# COMPACT_ATOMS: atom_id res chain seq x y z
N MET A 1 8.97 -7.39 11.18
CA MET A 1 10.01 -8.25 10.58
C MET A 1 10.11 -9.65 11.21
N SER A 2 9.87 -9.84 12.51
CA SER A 2 10.08 -11.13 13.19
C SER A 2 9.33 -12.33 12.59
N TRP A 3 8.16 -12.09 11.99
CA TRP A 3 7.39 -13.14 11.33
C TRP A 3 7.98 -13.58 9.98
N LEU A 4 8.68 -12.70 9.25
CA LEU A 4 9.39 -13.06 8.01
C LEU A 4 10.56 -13.99 8.32
N LEU A 5 11.28 -13.72 9.41
CA LEU A 5 12.35 -14.60 9.91
C LEU A 5 11.78 -15.95 10.36
N GLY A 6 10.65 -15.96 11.06
CA GLY A 6 9.95 -17.20 11.41
C GLY A 6 9.52 -18.01 10.18
N ALA A 7 8.98 -17.37 9.15
CA ALA A 7 8.60 -18.02 7.89
C ALA A 7 9.79 -18.61 7.14
N LEU A 8 10.95 -17.92 7.14
CA LEU A 8 12.20 -18.43 6.58
C LEU A 8 12.71 -19.64 7.36
N ILE A 9 12.70 -19.59 8.69
CA ILE A 9 13.15 -20.70 9.53
C ILE A 9 12.26 -21.94 9.32
N CYS A 10 10.94 -21.80 9.37
CA CYS A 10 10.01 -22.90 9.09
C CYS A 10 10.13 -23.41 7.65
N GLY A 11 10.38 -22.51 6.69
CA GLY A 11 10.56 -22.84 5.28
C GLY A 11 11.87 -23.57 4.95
N ASN A 12 12.83 -23.61 5.88
CA ASN A 12 14.14 -24.25 5.74
C ASN A 12 14.21 -25.68 6.31
N PHE A 13 13.22 -26.09 7.09
CA PHE A 13 13.25 -27.42 7.72
C PHE A 13 13.23 -28.53 6.66
N GLY A 14 14.23 -29.41 6.67
CA GLY A 14 14.35 -30.53 5.72
C GLY A 14 14.81 -30.19 4.31
N LYS A 15 15.24 -28.96 4.02
CA LYS A 15 15.72 -28.54 2.69
C LYS A 15 17.24 -28.60 2.55
N SER A 16 17.72 -28.89 1.35
CA SER A 16 19.16 -28.92 1.05
C SER A 16 19.79 -27.52 1.10
N LEU A 17 21.10 -27.43 1.35
CA LEU A 17 21.81 -26.13 1.45
C LEU A 17 21.60 -25.22 0.22
N ARG A 18 21.50 -25.81 -0.98
CA ARG A 18 21.19 -25.07 -2.20
C ARG A 18 19.81 -24.42 -2.15
N GLN A 19 18.80 -25.14 -1.67
CA GLN A 19 17.44 -24.63 -1.54
C GLN A 19 17.34 -23.56 -0.44
N GLN A 20 18.11 -23.70 0.63
CA GLN A 20 18.21 -22.69 1.68
C GLN A 20 18.85 -21.40 1.14
N TYR A 21 19.93 -21.51 0.37
CA TYR A 21 20.57 -20.35 -0.30
C TYR A 21 19.63 -19.65 -1.28
N GLU A 22 18.93 -20.41 -2.14
CA GLU A 22 17.95 -19.84 -3.07
C GLU A 22 16.85 -19.09 -2.32
N MET A 23 16.38 -19.62 -1.19
CA MET A 23 15.41 -18.94 -0.36
C MET A 23 15.96 -17.65 0.25
N VAL A 24 17.15 -17.70 0.87
CA VAL A 24 17.79 -16.51 1.45
C VAL A 24 17.99 -15.43 0.39
N ARG A 25 18.54 -15.77 -0.79
CA ARG A 25 18.73 -14.84 -1.90
C ARG A 25 17.41 -14.19 -2.33
N ASP A 26 16.38 -15.01 -2.54
CA ASP A 26 15.10 -14.55 -3.06
C ASP A 26 14.37 -13.60 -2.09
N TRP A 27 14.43 -13.90 -0.78
CA TRP A 27 13.81 -13.09 0.26
C TRP A 27 14.68 -11.92 0.72
N ALA A 28 16.01 -12.01 0.58
CA ALA A 28 16.91 -10.88 0.81
C ALA A 28 16.55 -9.69 -0.08
N ILE A 29 16.11 -9.93 -1.32
CA ILE A 29 15.62 -8.86 -2.20
C ILE A 29 14.44 -8.12 -1.57
N LEU A 30 13.44 -8.84 -1.05
CA LEU A 30 12.29 -8.20 -0.40
C LEU A 30 12.72 -7.45 0.86
N VAL A 31 13.59 -8.06 1.68
CA VAL A 31 14.10 -7.43 2.90
C VAL A 31 14.86 -6.14 2.57
N VAL A 32 15.79 -6.18 1.61
CA VAL A 32 16.55 -5.01 1.15
C VAL A 32 15.62 -3.94 0.59
N LEU A 33 14.61 -4.30 -0.19
CA LEU A 33 13.63 -3.35 -0.72
C LEU A 33 12.81 -2.67 0.39
N LEU A 34 12.37 -3.43 1.40
CA LEU A 34 11.63 -2.88 2.54
C LEU A 34 12.51 -1.99 3.42
N PHE A 35 13.77 -2.38 3.66
CA PHE A 35 14.75 -1.54 4.35
C PHE A 35 15.09 -0.28 3.57
N ALA A 36 15.29 -0.39 2.25
CA ALA A 36 15.52 0.76 1.38
C ALA A 36 14.33 1.73 1.44
N TYR A 37 13.10 1.22 1.45
CA TYR A 37 11.88 2.01 1.64
C TYR A 37 11.83 2.68 3.03
N GLU A 38 12.20 1.99 4.10
CA GLU A 38 12.30 2.57 5.44
C GLU A 38 13.38 3.67 5.52
N TYR A 39 14.55 3.41 4.96
CA TYR A 39 15.69 4.32 5.00
C TYR A 39 15.48 5.58 4.15
N SER A 40 14.91 5.42 2.95
CA SER A 40 14.60 6.55 2.05
C SER A 40 13.58 7.51 2.64
N ARG A 41 12.68 7.04 3.51
CA ARG A 41 11.78 7.92 4.29
C ARG A 41 12.54 8.82 5.25
N GLY A 42 13.57 8.32 5.91
CA GLY A 42 14.43 9.11 6.81
C GLY A 42 15.34 10.10 6.06
N ILE A 43 15.76 9.77 4.83
CA ILE A 43 16.52 10.71 3.98
C ILE A 43 15.63 11.85 3.49
N ALA A 44 14.37 11.57 3.11
CA ALA A 44 13.45 12.60 2.64
C ALA A 44 13.27 13.73 3.67
N ASP A 45 13.29 13.40 4.98
CA ASP A 45 13.25 14.38 6.08
C ASP A 45 14.50 15.28 6.13
N GLN A 46 15.66 14.79 5.69
CA GLN A 46 16.94 15.51 5.73
C GLN A 46 17.18 16.36 4.48
N LEU A 47 16.51 16.06 3.37
CA LEU A 47 16.69 16.77 2.10
C LEU A 47 16.04 18.17 2.07
N GLY A 48 15.26 18.54 3.10
CA GLY A 48 14.67 19.87 3.21
C GLY A 48 13.72 20.25 2.07
N THR A 49 13.21 19.26 1.32
CA THR A 49 12.27 19.48 0.23
C THR A 49 10.97 20.05 0.78
N ARG A 50 10.45 21.10 0.14
CA ARG A 50 9.22 21.75 0.60
C ARG A 50 8.06 20.78 0.46
N VAL A 51 7.40 20.49 1.57
CA VAL A 51 6.18 19.69 1.62
C VAL A 51 5.07 20.41 0.84
N HIS A 52 4.49 19.72 -0.14
CA HIS A 52 3.33 20.21 -0.87
C HIS A 52 2.06 20.02 -0.02
N MET A 53 1.65 21.07 0.68
CA MET A 53 0.48 21.04 1.57
C MET A 53 -0.86 21.00 0.83
N THR A 54 -0.96 21.68 -0.32
CA THR A 54 -2.25 21.85 -1.01
C THR A 54 -2.29 21.29 -2.42
N ALA A 55 -1.15 20.96 -3.03
CA ALA A 55 -1.09 20.63 -4.46
C ALA A 55 -2.04 19.49 -4.83
N ILE A 56 -2.04 18.39 -4.07
CA ILE A 56 -2.91 17.25 -4.33
C ILE A 56 -4.35 17.50 -3.86
N ARG A 57 -4.54 18.23 -2.75
CA ARG A 57 -5.87 18.72 -2.32
C ARG A 57 -6.56 19.50 -3.45
N ASP A 58 -5.82 20.38 -4.11
CA ASP A 58 -6.36 21.25 -5.17
C ASP A 58 -6.76 20.45 -6.42
N VAL A 59 -6.01 19.40 -6.75
CA VAL A 59 -6.41 18.44 -7.79
C VAL A 59 -7.68 17.70 -7.41
N ASP A 60 -7.78 17.20 -6.17
CA ASP A 60 -9.01 16.58 -5.66
C ASP A 60 -10.19 17.55 -5.72
N ARG A 61 -10.03 18.79 -5.24
CA ARG A 61 -11.08 19.81 -5.32
C ARG A 61 -11.49 20.07 -6.77
N TRP A 62 -10.55 20.15 -7.70
CA TRP A 62 -10.87 20.31 -9.12
C TRP A 62 -11.65 19.11 -9.67
N LEU A 63 -11.23 17.88 -9.37
CA LEU A 63 -11.92 16.64 -9.77
C LEU A 63 -13.34 16.54 -9.20
N PHE A 64 -13.57 17.09 -8.00
CA PHE A 64 -14.83 17.02 -7.27
C PHE A 64 -15.56 18.37 -7.20
N LEU A 65 -15.39 19.22 -8.23
CA LEU A 65 -16.16 20.44 -8.47
C LEU A 65 -16.14 21.43 -7.29
N GLY A 66 -14.97 21.60 -6.68
CA GLY A 66 -14.71 22.50 -5.55
C GLY A 66 -14.94 21.87 -4.17
N ASN A 67 -15.26 20.58 -4.08
CA ASN A 67 -15.46 19.89 -2.81
C ASN A 67 -14.22 19.09 -2.41
N ASP A 68 -13.93 19.04 -1.11
CA ASP A 68 -12.90 18.16 -0.55
C ASP A 68 -13.52 16.78 -0.25
N PRO A 69 -13.16 15.70 -0.98
CA PRO A 69 -13.79 14.39 -0.82
C PRO A 69 -13.68 13.83 0.59
N ASN A 70 -12.52 14.01 1.25
CA ASN A 70 -12.31 13.55 2.62
C ASN A 70 -13.25 14.25 3.61
N VAL A 71 -13.44 15.58 3.47
CA VAL A 71 -14.36 16.35 4.33
C VAL A 71 -15.80 15.92 4.05
N TRP A 72 -16.17 15.83 2.78
CA TRP A 72 -17.51 15.42 2.37
C TRP A 72 -17.86 14.05 2.93
N VAL A 73 -16.97 13.06 2.75
CA VAL A 73 -17.18 11.69 3.24
C VAL A 73 -17.31 11.66 4.77
N GLN A 74 -16.42 12.32 5.52
CA GLN A 74 -16.53 12.29 6.99
C GLN A 74 -17.75 13.04 7.53
N SER A 75 -18.13 14.15 6.90
CA SER A 75 -19.34 14.89 7.27
C SER A 75 -20.61 14.08 6.98
N HIS A 76 -20.68 13.41 5.83
CA HIS A 76 -21.84 12.62 5.43
C HIS A 76 -22.04 11.37 6.31
N PHE A 77 -20.94 10.73 6.70
CA PHE A 77 -20.97 9.55 7.58
C PHE A 77 -21.00 9.91 9.07
N ASN A 78 -21.02 11.21 9.42
CA ASN A 78 -21.07 11.72 10.78
C ASN A 78 -20.04 11.06 11.70
N VAL A 79 -18.76 11.22 11.38
CA VAL A 79 -17.66 10.69 12.20
C VAL A 79 -17.76 11.26 13.62
N SER A 80 -18.28 10.44 14.53
CA SER A 80 -18.48 10.80 15.94
C SER A 80 -17.45 10.16 16.86
N SER A 81 -17.56 10.38 18.17
CA SER A 81 -16.75 9.69 19.19
C SER A 81 -17.08 8.20 19.31
N LYS A 82 -18.27 7.76 18.87
CA LYS A 82 -18.67 6.35 18.82
C LYS A 82 -18.20 5.72 17.51
N VAL A 83 -17.58 4.56 17.61
CA VAL A 83 -17.14 3.77 16.44
C VAL A 83 -18.36 3.18 15.76
N SER A 84 -18.57 3.49 14.49
CA SER A 84 -19.65 2.91 13.71
C SER A 84 -19.35 1.46 13.33
N TRP A 85 -20.37 0.63 13.18
CA TRP A 85 -20.21 -0.81 12.92
C TRP A 85 -19.39 -1.12 11.65
N TYR A 86 -19.51 -0.28 10.61
CA TYR A 86 -18.82 -0.45 9.33
C TYR A 86 -17.33 -0.10 9.40
N GLU A 87 -16.87 0.53 10.48
CA GLU A 87 -15.45 0.91 10.61
C GLU A 87 -14.57 -0.27 10.98
N LEU A 88 -15.15 -1.29 11.61
CA LEU A 88 -14.46 -2.55 11.88
C LEU A 88 -14.06 -3.26 10.58
N PRO A 89 -14.98 -3.56 9.64
CA PRO A 89 -14.58 -4.15 8.36
C PRO A 89 -13.67 -3.23 7.54
N LEU A 90 -13.82 -1.90 7.59
CA LEU A 90 -12.88 -0.98 6.92
C LEU A 90 -11.47 -1.04 7.53
N ALA A 91 -11.36 -1.17 8.85
CA ALA A 91 -10.07 -1.36 9.54
C ALA A 91 -9.43 -2.72 9.19
N VAL A 92 -10.23 -3.76 8.94
CA VAL A 92 -9.76 -5.05 8.41
C VAL A 92 -9.27 -4.89 6.96
N VAL A 93 -10.04 -4.18 6.12
CA VAL A 93 -9.63 -3.87 4.74
C VAL A 93 -8.29 -3.13 4.74
N TYR A 94 -8.12 -2.11 5.59
CA TYR A 94 -6.84 -1.41 5.76
C TYR A 94 -5.68 -2.37 6.04
N MET A 95 -5.91 -3.35 6.94
CA MET A 95 -4.89 -4.34 7.33
C MET A 95 -4.44 -5.24 6.17
N THR A 96 -5.31 -5.48 5.18
CA THR A 96 -4.96 -6.34 4.04
C THR A 96 -3.73 -5.86 3.29
N HIS A 97 -3.41 -4.55 3.31
CA HIS A 97 -2.20 -4.01 2.71
C HIS A 97 -0.92 -4.64 3.28
N PHE A 98 -0.87 -4.93 4.59
CA PHE A 98 0.30 -5.52 5.23
C PHE A 98 0.39 -7.04 5.03
N VAL A 99 -0.74 -7.68 4.76
CA VAL A 99 -0.83 -9.15 4.75
C VAL A 99 -0.89 -9.69 3.32
N PHE A 100 -1.82 -9.23 2.50
CA PHE A 100 -2.15 -9.87 1.22
C PHE A 100 -1.01 -9.82 0.19
N PRO A 101 -0.29 -8.69 0.02
CA PRO A 101 0.83 -8.65 -0.93
C PRO A 101 1.93 -9.64 -0.58
N VAL A 102 2.29 -9.72 0.70
CA VAL A 102 3.34 -10.64 1.14
C VAL A 102 2.85 -12.09 1.17
N ALA A 103 1.61 -12.33 1.59
CA ALA A 103 1.00 -13.66 1.55
C ALA A 103 0.96 -14.19 0.11
N LEU A 104 0.58 -13.37 -0.87
CA LEU A 104 0.62 -13.76 -2.27
C LEU A 104 2.06 -14.04 -2.73
N ALA A 105 3.04 -13.24 -2.32
CA ALA A 105 4.45 -13.54 -2.58
C ALA A 105 4.86 -14.91 -2.00
N VAL A 106 4.51 -15.22 -0.75
CA VAL A 106 4.80 -16.54 -0.13
C VAL A 106 4.12 -17.66 -0.91
N ILE A 107 2.83 -17.53 -1.21
CA ILE A 107 2.06 -18.57 -1.93
C ILE A 107 2.67 -18.84 -3.30
N LEU A 108 3.01 -17.79 -4.06
CA LEU A 108 3.65 -17.94 -5.36
C LEU A 108 5.05 -18.52 -5.24
N TRP A 109 5.81 -18.14 -4.21
CA TRP A 109 7.13 -18.70 -3.94
C TRP A 109 7.04 -20.21 -3.70
N LEU A 110 6.05 -20.67 -2.95
CA LEU A 110 5.83 -22.09 -2.67
C LEU A 110 5.29 -22.87 -3.88
N ARG A 111 4.41 -22.26 -4.69
CA ARG A 111 3.69 -22.98 -5.76
C ARG A 111 4.31 -22.85 -7.14
N ASN A 112 4.86 -21.69 -7.48
CA ASN A 112 5.35 -21.41 -8.83
C ASN A 112 6.40 -20.29 -8.83
N ARG A 113 7.69 -20.68 -8.80
CA ARG A 113 8.82 -19.74 -8.77
C ARG A 113 8.84 -18.76 -9.95
N ARG A 114 8.32 -19.17 -11.12
CA ARG A 114 8.22 -18.31 -12.31
C ARG A 114 7.18 -17.20 -12.11
N GLN A 115 6.01 -17.53 -11.56
CA GLN A 115 4.99 -16.53 -11.22
C GLN A 115 5.43 -15.65 -10.05
N TRP A 116 6.14 -16.22 -9.07
CA TRP A 116 6.75 -15.45 -8.00
C TRP A 116 7.69 -14.36 -8.54
N ALA A 117 8.61 -14.70 -9.44
CA ALA A 117 9.54 -13.73 -10.03
C ALA A 117 8.80 -12.64 -10.83
N ARG A 118 7.70 -12.99 -11.52
CA ARG A 118 6.83 -12.03 -12.22
C ARG A 118 6.14 -11.08 -11.23
N TYR A 119 5.62 -11.61 -10.14
CA TYR A 119 4.97 -10.83 -9.09
C TYR A 119 5.97 -9.89 -8.40
N MET A 120 7.11 -10.42 -7.96
CA MET A 120 8.15 -9.66 -7.27
C MET A 120 8.75 -8.54 -8.13
N ARG A 121 8.84 -8.72 -9.45
CA ARG A 121 9.24 -7.62 -10.35
C ARG A 121 8.25 -6.45 -10.29
N ARG A 122 6.95 -6.73 -10.35
CA ARG A 122 5.90 -5.69 -10.26
C ARG A 122 5.87 -5.06 -8.88
N PHE A 123 6.01 -5.87 -7.82
CA PHE A 123 6.12 -5.42 -6.44
C PHE A 123 7.30 -4.45 -6.26
N ALA A 124 8.49 -4.84 -6.72
CA ALA A 124 9.71 -4.03 -6.60
C ALA A 124 9.62 -2.74 -7.42
N LEU A 125 9.09 -2.81 -8.65
CA LEU A 125 8.89 -1.63 -9.49
C LEU A 125 7.90 -0.64 -8.85
N LEU A 126 6.80 -1.13 -8.25
CA LEU A 126 5.84 -0.29 -7.54
C LEU A 126 6.42 0.38 -6.31
N LEU A 127 7.14 -0.40 -5.49
CA LEU A 127 7.77 0.14 -4.30
C LEU A 127 8.83 1.17 -4.69
N GLY A 128 9.67 0.87 -5.68
CA GLY A 128 10.70 1.77 -6.18
C GLY A 128 10.12 3.04 -6.80
N SER A 129 9.07 2.95 -7.63
CA SER A 129 8.44 4.13 -8.22
C SER A 129 7.72 4.98 -7.17
N GLY A 130 7.11 4.34 -6.15
CA GLY A 130 6.57 5.04 -4.99
C GLY A 130 7.66 5.80 -4.22
N VAL A 131 8.81 5.16 -4.00
CA VAL A 131 9.98 5.79 -3.35
C VAL A 131 10.45 7.01 -4.11
N VAL A 132 10.71 6.84 -5.41
CA VAL A 132 11.16 7.94 -6.25
C VAL A 132 10.16 9.10 -6.23
N THR A 133 8.85 8.80 -6.28
CA THR A 133 7.82 9.84 -6.25
C THR A 133 7.80 10.60 -4.94
N PHE A 134 7.88 9.92 -3.79
CA PHE A 134 7.85 10.63 -2.51
C PHE A 134 9.09 11.51 -2.29
N VAL A 135 10.26 11.09 -2.80
CA VAL A 135 11.51 11.86 -2.61
C VAL A 135 11.43 13.15 -3.41
N LEU A 136 10.93 13.03 -4.65
CA LEU A 136 10.85 14.14 -5.59
C LEU A 136 9.67 15.07 -5.31
N PHE A 137 8.57 14.54 -4.76
CA PHE A 137 7.33 15.26 -4.56
C PHE A 137 6.64 14.86 -3.24
N PRO A 138 7.15 15.33 -2.09
CA PRO A 138 6.55 15.04 -0.79
C PRO A 138 5.21 15.76 -0.63
N VAL A 139 4.17 15.03 -0.26
CA VAL A 139 2.78 15.54 -0.18
C VAL A 139 2.24 15.31 1.22
N ALA A 140 1.69 16.36 1.82
CA ALA A 140 1.02 16.25 3.10
C ALA A 140 -0.29 15.46 2.97
N PRO A 141 -0.59 14.50 3.85
CA PRO A 141 -1.85 13.76 3.83
C PRO A 141 -3.03 14.64 4.29
N PRO A 142 -4.29 14.24 4.00
CA PRO A 142 -5.48 15.04 4.32
C PRO A 142 -5.61 15.43 5.79
N TRP A 143 -5.31 14.50 6.72
CA TRP A 143 -5.38 14.79 8.16
C TRP A 143 -4.38 15.88 8.59
N MET A 144 -3.22 15.98 7.93
CA MET A 144 -2.20 16.98 8.24
C MET A 144 -2.60 18.33 7.64
N ALA A 145 -3.03 18.34 6.38
CA ALA A 145 -3.54 19.55 5.73
C ALA A 145 -4.72 20.16 6.50
N ALA A 146 -5.65 19.33 7.01
CA ALA A 146 -6.76 19.77 7.85
C ALA A 146 -6.29 20.34 9.19
N ARG A 147 -5.36 19.66 9.88
CA ARG A 147 -4.78 20.14 11.15
C ARG A 147 -4.14 21.52 11.00
N ASP A 148 -3.44 21.74 9.88
CA ASP A 148 -2.71 22.98 9.61
C ASP A 148 -3.59 24.06 8.94
N GLY A 149 -4.91 23.85 8.88
CA GLY A 149 -5.90 24.85 8.46
C GLY A 149 -6.08 25.00 6.95
N TYR A 150 -5.51 24.10 6.14
CA TYR A 150 -5.65 24.14 4.68
C TYR A 150 -6.98 23.56 4.18
N MET A 151 -7.75 22.83 4.99
CA MET A 151 -9.06 22.31 4.56
C MET A 151 -10.01 22.16 5.74
N GLY A 152 -11.26 21.81 5.46
CA GLY A 152 -12.24 21.50 6.50
C GLY A 152 -11.75 20.42 7.47
N HIS A 153 -12.30 20.42 8.69
CA HIS A 153 -11.88 19.49 9.73
C HIS A 153 -12.04 18.02 9.29
N ILE A 154 -10.97 17.25 9.46
CA ILE A 154 -10.92 15.80 9.22
C ILE A 154 -10.33 15.13 10.45
N ALA A 155 -11.00 14.10 10.96
CA ALA A 155 -10.47 13.25 12.02
C ALA A 155 -9.64 12.10 11.42
N ARG A 156 -8.41 11.90 11.91
CA ARG A 156 -7.61 10.72 11.56
C ARG A 156 -8.04 9.50 12.39
N ILE A 157 -8.84 8.60 11.82
CA ILE A 157 -9.54 7.55 12.58
C ILE A 157 -8.99 6.13 12.41
N THR A 158 -7.91 5.94 11.67
CA THR A 158 -7.31 4.63 11.34
C THR A 158 -7.13 3.69 12.54
N ALA A 159 -6.70 4.21 13.69
CA ALA A 159 -6.42 3.39 14.86
C ALA A 159 -7.67 2.99 15.67
N ARG A 160 -8.81 3.67 15.50
CA ARG A 160 -9.94 3.52 16.42
C ARG A 160 -10.69 2.19 16.25
N GLY A 161 -10.79 1.70 15.02
CA GLY A 161 -11.38 0.39 14.73
C GLY A 161 -10.59 -0.76 15.36
N TRP A 162 -9.26 -0.68 15.40
CA TRP A 162 -8.44 -1.69 16.08
C TRP A 162 -8.57 -1.63 17.60
N ARG A 163 -8.63 -0.42 18.17
CA ARG A 163 -8.86 -0.24 19.61
C ARG A 163 -10.20 -0.83 20.03
N SER A 164 -11.27 -0.62 19.25
CA SER A 164 -12.59 -1.20 19.56
C SER A 164 -12.64 -2.73 19.43
N MET A 165 -11.80 -3.33 18.58
CA MET A 165 -11.66 -4.79 18.46
C MET A 165 -10.77 -5.42 19.54
N GLY A 166 -10.32 -4.67 20.55
CA GLY A 166 -9.40 -5.17 21.58
C GLY A 166 -7.96 -5.39 21.09
N LEU A 167 -7.65 -5.00 19.84
CA LEU A 167 -6.31 -5.11 19.24
C LEU A 167 -5.44 -3.91 19.65
N SER A 168 -5.36 -3.66 20.96
CA SER A 168 -4.62 -2.53 21.54
C SER A 168 -3.12 -2.63 21.26
N THR A 169 -2.56 -3.84 21.17
CA THR A 169 -1.16 -4.06 20.79
C THR A 169 -0.89 -3.63 19.34
N VAL A 170 -1.77 -3.98 18.40
CA VAL A 170 -1.67 -3.54 16.99
C VAL A 170 -1.78 -2.02 16.90
N SER A 171 -2.69 -1.44 17.68
CA SER A 171 -2.87 0.02 17.78
C SER A 171 -1.61 0.71 18.29
N LYS A 172 -0.98 0.20 19.36
CA LYS A 172 0.26 0.75 19.94
C LYS A 172 1.45 0.62 18.98
N VAL A 173 1.55 -0.49 18.24
CA VAL A 173 2.58 -0.67 17.21
C VAL A 173 2.38 0.32 16.07
N PHE A 174 1.14 0.54 15.63
CA PHE A 174 0.84 1.54 14.61
C PHE A 174 1.14 2.96 15.10
N ASP A 175 0.74 3.30 16.32
CA ASP A 175 0.99 4.62 16.91
C ASP A 175 2.50 4.87 17.06
N ARG A 176 3.29 3.90 17.53
CA ARG A 176 4.76 3.99 17.54
C ARG A 176 5.38 4.05 16.15
N GLY A 177 4.77 3.36 15.19
CA GLY A 177 5.16 3.44 13.77
C GLY A 177 5.03 4.86 13.24
N LYS A 178 3.96 5.58 13.60
CA LYS A 178 3.76 6.99 13.20
C LYS A 178 4.88 7.90 13.67
N ASP A 179 5.33 7.73 14.91
CA ASP A 179 6.37 8.59 15.51
C ASP A 179 7.75 8.36 14.86
N ILE A 180 7.93 7.22 14.17
CA ILE A 180 9.16 6.80 13.51
C ILE A 180 9.09 7.00 11.98
N THR A 181 7.89 7.17 11.40
CA THR A 181 7.70 7.27 9.94
C THR A 181 7.34 8.68 9.50
N ASN A 182 8.02 9.15 8.44
CA ASN A 182 7.73 10.43 7.79
C ASN A 182 6.22 10.54 7.42
N PRO A 183 5.48 11.48 8.03
CA PRO A 183 4.04 11.62 7.83
C PRO A 183 3.67 12.25 6.47
N VAL A 184 4.63 12.61 5.62
CA VAL A 184 4.47 13.40 4.38
C VAL A 184 4.60 12.57 3.09
N ALA A 185 4.29 11.27 3.14
CA ALA A 185 4.43 10.35 2.00
C ALA A 185 3.07 9.85 1.48
N ALA A 186 2.15 10.76 1.13
CA ALA A 186 0.81 10.37 0.66
C ALA A 186 0.78 9.89 -0.81
N LEU A 187 1.69 10.38 -1.67
CA LEU A 187 1.65 10.19 -3.12
C LEU A 187 2.78 9.28 -3.65
N PRO A 188 2.50 8.23 -4.44
CA PRO A 188 1.18 7.61 -4.66
C PRO A 188 0.78 6.71 -3.47
N SER A 189 -0.51 6.40 -3.36
CA SER A 189 -0.98 5.50 -2.30
C SER A 189 -0.55 4.05 -2.55
N LEU A 190 0.44 3.57 -1.78
CA LEU A 190 0.85 2.16 -1.81
C LEU A 190 -0.24 1.20 -1.28
N HIS A 191 -1.10 1.65 -0.36
CA HIS A 191 -2.28 0.88 0.09
C HIS A 191 -3.21 0.57 -1.09
N ALA A 192 -3.57 1.60 -1.87
CA ALA A 192 -4.39 1.45 -3.06
C ALA A 192 -3.66 0.62 -4.15
N ALA A 193 -2.38 0.90 -4.41
CA ALA A 193 -1.60 0.20 -5.43
C ALA A 193 -1.47 -1.30 -5.14
N PHE A 194 -1.09 -1.69 -3.93
CA PHE A 194 -0.90 -3.11 -3.61
C PHE A 194 -2.21 -3.88 -3.52
N SER A 195 -3.29 -3.26 -3.03
CA SER A 195 -4.62 -3.91 -3.02
C SER A 195 -5.07 -4.24 -4.45
N LEU A 196 -4.86 -3.34 -5.42
CA LEU A 196 -5.16 -3.59 -6.83
C LEU A 196 -4.18 -4.60 -7.45
N LEU A 197 -2.87 -4.50 -7.18
CA LEU A 197 -1.86 -5.41 -7.73
C LEU A 197 -2.19 -6.87 -7.39
N VAL A 198 -2.53 -7.16 -6.13
CA VAL A 198 -2.89 -8.52 -5.70
C VAL A 198 -4.04 -9.08 -6.53
N VAL A 199 -5.09 -8.29 -6.70
CA VAL A 199 -6.30 -8.67 -7.43
C VAL A 199 -6.01 -8.87 -8.92
N VAL A 200 -5.40 -7.88 -9.57
CA VAL A 200 -5.11 -7.92 -11.01
C VAL A 200 -4.11 -9.03 -11.36
N PHE A 201 -3.12 -9.29 -10.50
CA PHE A 201 -2.17 -10.37 -10.74
C PHE A 201 -2.86 -11.75 -10.77
N LEU A 202 -3.93 -11.92 -10.01
CA LEU A 202 -4.71 -13.15 -9.95
C LEU A 202 -5.79 -13.27 -11.02
N PHE A 203 -6.05 -12.23 -11.83
CA PHE A 203 -7.05 -12.30 -12.89
C PHE A 203 -6.83 -13.46 -13.87
N GLY A 204 -5.58 -13.79 -14.17
CA GLY A 204 -5.23 -14.90 -15.07
C GLY A 204 -5.72 -16.28 -14.60
N VAL A 205 -5.98 -16.46 -13.30
CA VAL A 205 -6.45 -17.72 -12.71
C VAL A 205 -7.90 -17.66 -12.24
N MET A 206 -8.54 -16.48 -12.29
CA MET A 206 -9.92 -16.28 -11.85
C MET A 206 -10.91 -16.38 -13.03
N PRO A 207 -12.11 -16.98 -12.82
CA PRO A 207 -13.22 -16.86 -13.77
C PRO A 207 -13.70 -15.40 -13.87
N LYS A 208 -14.32 -15.02 -15.00
CA LYS A 208 -14.66 -13.62 -15.33
C LYS A 208 -15.47 -12.91 -14.23
N TRP A 209 -16.46 -13.59 -13.64
CA TRP A 209 -17.29 -13.00 -12.58
C TRP A 209 -16.47 -12.70 -11.31
N LEU A 210 -15.54 -13.58 -10.94
CA LEU A 210 -14.72 -13.39 -9.75
C LEU A 210 -13.71 -12.26 -9.94
N ARG A 211 -13.26 -11.99 -11.17
CA ARG A 211 -12.44 -10.81 -11.47
C ARG A 211 -13.18 -9.53 -11.10
N VAL A 212 -14.44 -9.41 -11.51
CA VAL A 212 -15.27 -8.24 -11.20
C VAL A 212 -15.53 -8.15 -9.70
N VAL A 213 -15.94 -9.26 -9.06
CA VAL A 213 -16.20 -9.28 -7.61
C VAL A 213 -14.95 -8.93 -6.81
N SER A 214 -13.77 -9.43 -7.20
CA SER A 214 -12.51 -9.18 -6.48
C SER A 214 -12.08 -7.70 -6.49
N LEU A 215 -12.59 -6.86 -7.40
CA LEU A 215 -12.37 -5.42 -7.39
C LEU A 215 -13.01 -4.73 -6.18
N ILE A 216 -13.91 -5.39 -5.44
CA ILE A 216 -14.44 -4.87 -4.18
C ILE A 216 -13.33 -4.60 -3.17
N LEU A 217 -12.21 -5.33 -3.21
CA LEU A 217 -11.10 -5.14 -2.29
C LEU A 217 -10.40 -3.78 -2.54
N PRO A 218 -9.85 -3.48 -3.73
CA PRO A 218 -9.22 -2.18 -3.98
C PRO A 218 -10.21 -1.02 -3.88
N LEU A 219 -11.49 -1.21 -4.24
CA LEU A 219 -12.52 -0.17 -4.09
C LEU A 219 -12.83 0.11 -2.61
N SER A 220 -12.98 -0.94 -1.79
CA SER A 220 -13.13 -0.78 -0.33
C SER A 220 -11.89 -0.14 0.27
N MET A 221 -10.68 -0.52 -0.16
CA MET A 221 -9.44 0.10 0.29
C MET A 221 -9.42 1.59 -0.05
N ALA A 222 -9.78 1.97 -1.28
CA ALA A 222 -9.87 3.38 -1.68
C ALA A 222 -10.83 4.16 -0.77
N PHE A 223 -12.04 3.64 -0.55
CA PHE A 223 -12.99 4.26 0.36
C PHE A 223 -12.44 4.38 1.78
N THR A 224 -11.84 3.31 2.33
CA THR A 224 -11.22 3.31 3.65
C THR A 224 -10.18 4.42 3.78
N LEU A 225 -9.28 4.59 2.80
CA LEU A 225 -8.21 5.58 2.88
C LEU A 225 -8.73 7.02 2.88
N VAL A 226 -9.77 7.30 2.09
CA VAL A 226 -10.43 8.62 2.07
C VAL A 226 -11.20 8.86 3.37
N TYR A 227 -12.01 7.89 3.80
CA TYR A 227 -12.82 7.96 5.02
C TYR A 227 -11.95 8.10 6.27
N PHE A 228 -10.81 7.41 6.35
CA PHE A 228 -9.88 7.50 7.47
C PHE A 228 -9.01 8.76 7.46
N GLY A 229 -9.06 9.54 6.38
CA GLY A 229 -8.29 10.77 6.21
C GLY A 229 -6.81 10.54 5.91
N GLU A 230 -6.42 9.34 5.45
CA GLU A 230 -5.02 8.96 5.20
C GLU A 230 -4.54 9.39 3.81
N HIS A 231 -5.40 9.37 2.80
CA HIS A 231 -5.06 9.74 1.41
C HIS A 231 -6.16 10.53 0.71
N TYR A 232 -5.74 11.33 -0.26
CA TYR A 232 -6.61 11.95 -1.26
C TYR A 232 -7.05 10.92 -2.31
N VAL A 233 -8.10 11.22 -3.06
CA VAL A 233 -8.57 10.39 -4.18
C VAL A 233 -7.50 10.34 -5.28
N THR A 234 -6.84 11.47 -5.55
CA THR A 234 -5.75 11.55 -6.53
C THR A 234 -4.58 10.63 -6.18
N ASP A 235 -4.24 10.48 -4.90
CA ASP A 235 -3.17 9.55 -4.46
C ASP A 235 -3.50 8.10 -4.82
N ILE A 236 -4.77 7.73 -4.68
CA ILE A 236 -5.31 6.39 -4.97
C ILE A 236 -5.27 6.13 -6.47
N LEU A 237 -5.80 7.08 -7.25
CA LEU A 237 -5.82 6.98 -8.71
C LEU A 237 -4.40 6.87 -9.28
N LEU A 238 -3.45 7.66 -8.78
CA LEU A 238 -2.05 7.57 -9.21
C LEU A 238 -1.45 6.21 -8.85
N GLY A 239 -1.76 5.67 -7.66
CA GLY A 239 -1.37 4.32 -7.27
C GLY A 239 -1.88 3.26 -8.24
N TRP A 240 -3.12 3.36 -8.70
CA TRP A 240 -3.69 2.43 -9.68
C TRP A 240 -3.08 2.60 -11.08
N ILE A 241 -2.81 3.84 -11.51
CA ILE A 241 -2.08 4.12 -12.75
C ILE A 241 -0.70 3.48 -12.70
N PHE A 242 0.00 3.57 -11.57
CA PHE A 242 1.29 2.92 -11.39
C PHE A 242 1.18 1.41 -11.54
N VAL A 243 0.16 0.77 -10.95
CA VAL A 243 -0.08 -0.68 -11.10
C VAL A 243 -0.28 -1.06 -12.57
N ALA A 244 -1.07 -0.29 -13.31
CA ALA A 244 -1.29 -0.51 -14.74
C ALA A 244 0.03 -0.39 -15.53
N ALA A 245 0.77 0.70 -15.31
CA ALA A 245 2.04 0.97 -15.96
C ALA A 245 3.09 -0.11 -15.67
N VAL A 246 3.35 -0.44 -14.40
CA VAL A 246 4.34 -1.46 -14.04
C VAL A 246 3.95 -2.84 -14.58
N SER A 247 2.65 -3.16 -14.60
CA SER A 247 2.16 -4.44 -15.09
C SER A 247 2.33 -4.53 -16.60
N TYR A 248 2.08 -3.44 -17.32
CA TYR A 248 2.29 -3.33 -18.76
C TYR A 248 3.77 -3.49 -19.12
N PHE A 249 4.65 -2.65 -18.57
CA PHE A 249 6.08 -2.69 -18.86
C PHE A 249 6.74 -4.00 -18.45
N ALA A 250 6.40 -4.55 -17.27
CA ALA A 250 6.91 -5.85 -16.84
C ALA A 250 6.47 -6.98 -17.79
N THR A 251 5.23 -6.93 -18.29
CA THR A 251 4.73 -7.94 -19.24
C THR A 251 5.44 -7.84 -20.58
N ILE A 252 5.70 -6.64 -21.09
CA ILE A 252 6.47 -6.44 -22.33
C ILE A 252 7.88 -7.01 -22.17
N TYR A 253 8.57 -6.65 -21.09
CA TYR A 253 9.90 -7.15 -20.80
C TYR A 253 9.95 -8.69 -20.73
N GLU A 254 8.97 -9.30 -20.05
CA GLU A 254 8.85 -10.75 -19.93
C GLU A 254 8.59 -11.44 -21.28
N ARG A 255 7.79 -10.83 -22.16
CA ARG A 255 7.54 -11.36 -23.51
C ARG A 255 8.81 -11.31 -24.37
N LYS A 256 9.53 -10.19 -24.35
CA LYS A 256 10.79 -10.04 -25.10
C LYS A 256 11.82 -11.07 -24.69
N LYS A 257 11.99 -11.30 -23.38
CA LYS A 257 12.96 -12.27 -22.86
C LYS A 257 12.66 -13.71 -23.30
N LEU A 258 11.38 -14.06 -23.46
CA LEU A 258 10.98 -15.39 -23.95
C LEU A 258 11.25 -15.58 -25.44
N VAL A 259 11.15 -14.52 -26.24
CA VAL A 259 11.47 -14.55 -27.67
C VAL A 259 12.97 -14.68 -27.90
N THR A 260 13.81 -14.04 -27.07
CA THR A 260 15.28 -14.10 -27.19
C THR A 260 15.91 -15.38 -26.61
N SER A 261 15.14 -16.21 -25.91
CA SER A 261 15.62 -17.46 -25.29
C SER A 261 15.26 -18.71 -26.09
N ASN A 262 14.60 -18.54 -27.24
CA ASN A 262 14.32 -19.57 -28.24
C ASN A 262 15.20 -19.31 -29.47
#